data_AF-A0A376TJL9-F1
#
_entry.id   AF-A0A376TJL9-F1
#
_cell.length_a   1.000
_cell.length_b   1.000
_cell.length_c   1.000
_cell.angle_alpha   90.00
_cell.angle_beta   90.00
_cell.angle_gamma   90.00
#
_symmetry.space_group_name_H-M   'P 1'
#
loop_
_entity.id
_entity.type
_entity.pdbx_description
1 polymer ?
#
loop_
_entity_poly.entity_id
_entity_poly.type
_entity_poly.pdbx_seq_one_letter_code
_entity_poly.pdbx_strand_id
1 'polypeptide(L)'
;MQIIFGEKCVLLLRLFFAAVLMLWCAQTAAYSGQCHTTQGNPYIGVNFGVKTLEEEENTAGVVKDKFYQWNESNDYYVSCDCDKDNVRSGRWAFAADSPLVYLGDNWYKINDYLAAKVLLQVKGSSPTAVPFENVGTGADTRWHICDPGGQRLGGQGASGNSGSFSLKILQPFVGSVVIPPMALARLFECYNIPAGDSCTTTGTPVLVYYLSGTIIHLAHVPSMPEKQSRSIWATYLRLTFVL
;
A
#
# COMPACT_ATOMS: atom_id res chain seq x y z
N MET A 1 -21.15 -46.16 59.09
CA MET A 1 -21.43 -45.98 57.64
C MET A 1 -22.22 -44.69 57.50
N GLN A 2 -21.98 -43.89 56.45
CA GLN A 2 -22.62 -42.59 56.10
C GLN A 2 -21.80 -41.31 56.42
N ILE A 3 -20.59 -41.19 55.83
CA ILE A 3 -19.97 -39.89 55.49
C ILE A 3 -19.60 -39.89 53.99
N ILE A 4 -20.45 -40.49 53.14
CA ILE A 4 -20.19 -40.64 51.70
C ILE A 4 -21.09 -39.69 50.88
N PHE A 5 -22.08 -39.04 51.53
CA PHE A 5 -23.07 -38.19 50.86
C PHE A 5 -22.64 -36.73 50.70
N GLY A 6 -21.76 -36.21 51.58
CA GLY A 6 -21.34 -34.80 51.58
C GLY A 6 -20.36 -34.44 50.46
N GLU A 7 -19.32 -35.25 50.23
CA GLU A 7 -18.31 -34.97 49.20
C GLU A 7 -18.88 -35.03 47.78
N LYS A 8 -19.80 -35.97 47.51
CA LYS A 8 -20.46 -36.07 46.20
C LYS A 8 -21.33 -34.85 45.90
N CYS A 9 -22.03 -34.32 46.91
CA CYS A 9 -22.83 -33.09 46.79
C CYS A 9 -21.96 -31.84 46.54
N VAL A 10 -20.83 -31.70 47.24
CA VAL A 10 -19.91 -30.57 47.04
C VAL A 10 -19.21 -30.66 45.67
N LEU A 11 -18.85 -31.86 45.22
CA LEU A 11 -18.29 -32.08 43.88
C LEU A 11 -19.29 -31.73 42.77
N LEU A 12 -20.55 -32.17 42.93
CA LEU A 12 -21.64 -31.85 42.01
C LEU A 12 -21.92 -30.35 41.95
N LEU A 13 -21.90 -29.65 43.09
CA LEU A 13 -22.10 -28.21 43.15
C LEU A 13 -20.97 -27.43 42.45
N ARG A 14 -19.71 -27.87 42.61
CA ARG A 14 -18.55 -27.29 41.93
C ARG A 14 -18.60 -27.50 40.42
N LEU A 15 -19.00 -28.70 39.99
CA LEU A 15 -19.19 -29.01 38.57
C LEU A 15 -20.32 -28.19 37.96
N PHE A 16 -21.41 -27.97 38.71
CA PHE A 16 -22.51 -27.11 38.28
C PHE A 16 -22.07 -25.65 38.15
N PHE A 17 -21.33 -25.11 39.13
CA PHE A 17 -20.81 -23.74 39.06
C PHE A 17 -19.81 -23.57 37.92
N ALA A 18 -18.92 -24.54 37.69
CA ALA A 18 -17.98 -24.52 36.58
C ALA A 18 -18.70 -24.60 35.22
N ALA A 19 -19.74 -25.42 35.10
CA ALA A 19 -20.56 -25.51 33.90
C ALA A 19 -21.31 -24.20 33.63
N VAL A 20 -21.90 -23.56 34.66
CA VAL A 20 -22.58 -22.27 34.54
C VAL A 20 -21.60 -21.16 34.14
N LEU A 21 -20.38 -21.15 34.68
CA LEU A 21 -19.32 -20.22 34.27
C LEU A 21 -18.88 -20.43 32.80
N MET A 22 -18.78 -21.67 32.34
CA MET A 22 -18.45 -21.96 30.93
C MET A 22 -19.63 -21.70 29.97
N LEU A 23 -20.88 -21.78 30.43
CA LEU A 23 -22.07 -21.39 29.68
C LEU A 23 -22.23 -19.85 29.58
N TRP A 24 -21.63 -19.09 30.50
CA TRP A 24 -21.58 -17.62 30.44
C TRP A 24 -20.46 -17.09 29.54
N CYS A 25 -19.49 -17.92 29.16
CA CYS A 25 -18.53 -17.63 28.09
C CYS A 25 -19.12 -17.93 26.70
N ALA A 26 -20.42 -17.73 26.51
CA ALA A 26 -20.98 -17.61 25.17
C ALA A 26 -20.28 -16.44 24.49
N GLN A 27 -19.31 -16.77 23.64
CA GLN A 27 -18.53 -15.83 22.87
C GLN A 27 -19.52 -14.96 22.09
N THR A 28 -19.71 -13.72 22.55
CA THR A 28 -20.23 -12.68 21.68
C THR A 28 -19.22 -12.61 20.54
N ALA A 29 -19.61 -13.08 19.35
CA ALA A 29 -18.82 -12.87 18.15
C ALA A 29 -18.74 -11.36 17.96
N ALA A 30 -17.66 -10.76 18.44
CA ALA A 30 -17.40 -9.34 18.25
C ALA A 30 -17.07 -9.17 16.77
N TYR A 31 -17.82 -8.29 16.10
CA TYR A 31 -17.49 -7.88 14.75
C TYR A 31 -16.12 -7.20 14.76
N SER A 32 -15.34 -7.42 13.72
CA SER A 32 -13.95 -6.90 13.64
C SER A 32 -13.86 -5.48 13.10
N GLY A 33 -14.90 -5.02 12.38
CA GLY A 33 -14.87 -3.79 11.59
C GLY A 33 -14.06 -3.91 10.30
N GLN A 34 -13.43 -5.06 10.01
CA GLN A 34 -12.57 -5.23 8.84
C GLN A 34 -13.39 -5.26 7.55
N CYS A 35 -12.92 -4.53 6.54
CA CYS A 35 -13.57 -4.48 5.24
C CYS A 35 -12.85 -5.33 4.19
N HIS A 36 -13.60 -5.81 3.22
CA HIS A 36 -13.08 -6.53 2.06
C HIS A 36 -13.83 -6.11 0.81
N THR A 37 -13.14 -6.18 -0.33
CA THR A 37 -13.73 -5.88 -1.63
C THR A 37 -14.68 -7.00 -2.05
N THR A 38 -15.94 -6.66 -2.35
CA THR A 38 -16.94 -7.62 -2.83
C THR A 38 -17.03 -7.65 -4.35
N GLN A 39 -16.88 -6.50 -5.00
CA GLN A 39 -16.96 -6.33 -6.46
C GLN A 39 -16.08 -5.18 -6.95
N GLY A 40 -15.75 -5.16 -8.25
CA GLY A 40 -14.91 -4.14 -8.87
C GLY A 40 -13.44 -4.54 -8.97
N ASN A 41 -12.61 -3.60 -9.42
CA ASN A 41 -11.17 -3.84 -9.58
C ASN A 41 -10.42 -3.29 -8.35
N PRO A 42 -9.85 -4.13 -7.48
CA PRO A 42 -9.08 -3.66 -6.32
C PRO A 42 -7.67 -3.18 -6.69
N TYR A 43 -7.31 -3.21 -7.98
CA TYR A 43 -5.95 -2.91 -8.43
C TYR A 43 -5.82 -1.52 -9.01
N ILE A 44 -4.84 -0.77 -8.51
CA ILE A 44 -4.45 0.55 -9.04
C ILE A 44 -3.11 0.41 -9.74
N GLY A 45 -3.09 0.66 -11.05
CA GLY A 45 -1.86 0.67 -11.85
C GLY A 45 -1.15 2.00 -11.76
N VAL A 46 -0.05 2.06 -11.00
CA VAL A 46 0.83 3.23 -10.89
C VAL A 46 1.91 3.12 -11.97
N ASN A 47 1.58 3.55 -13.19
CA ASN A 47 2.51 3.57 -14.31
C ASN A 47 3.05 4.98 -14.56
N PHE A 48 4.33 5.20 -14.26
CA PHE A 48 4.98 6.50 -14.45
C PHE A 48 5.59 6.70 -15.85
N GLY A 49 5.43 5.71 -16.74
CA GLY A 49 5.92 5.73 -18.11
C GLY A 49 7.45 5.64 -18.17
N VAL A 50 8.04 6.42 -19.08
CA VAL A 50 9.49 6.54 -19.24
C VAL A 50 9.95 7.87 -18.67
N LYS A 51 10.92 7.85 -17.75
CA LYS A 51 11.53 9.04 -17.14
C LYS A 51 13.02 9.03 -17.38
N THR A 52 13.60 10.18 -17.71
CA THR A 52 15.05 10.35 -17.84
C THR A 52 15.58 11.03 -16.59
N LEU A 53 16.71 10.55 -16.06
CA LEU A 53 17.47 11.17 -14.97
C LEU A 53 18.73 11.82 -15.52
N GLU A 54 18.97 13.06 -15.11
CA GLU A 54 20.25 13.74 -15.35
C GLU A 54 21.38 13.13 -14.50
N GLU A 55 22.63 13.44 -14.82
CA GLU A 55 23.82 12.89 -14.14
C GLU A 55 23.83 13.14 -12.63
N GLU A 56 23.52 14.37 -12.23
CA GLU A 56 23.44 14.77 -10.82
C GLU A 56 22.30 14.04 -10.08
N GLU A 57 21.26 13.62 -10.80
CA GLU A 57 20.10 12.93 -10.24
C GLU A 57 20.33 11.43 -10.03
N ASN A 58 21.27 10.86 -10.77
CA ASN A 58 21.67 9.46 -10.71
C ASN A 58 22.88 9.27 -9.78
N THR A 59 22.83 9.88 -8.59
CA THR A 59 23.86 9.70 -7.56
C THR A 59 23.26 8.96 -6.36
N ALA A 60 24.03 8.05 -5.77
CA ALA A 60 23.59 7.30 -4.59
C ALA A 60 23.18 8.25 -3.45
N GLY A 61 22.04 7.98 -2.84
CA GLY A 61 21.45 8.79 -1.77
C GLY A 61 20.54 9.92 -2.25
N VAL A 62 20.55 10.26 -3.55
CA VAL A 62 19.64 11.29 -4.09
C VAL A 62 18.19 10.83 -3.95
N VAL A 63 17.36 11.74 -3.45
CA VAL A 63 15.92 11.56 -3.28
C VAL A 63 15.18 12.49 -4.23
N LYS A 64 14.18 11.94 -4.92
CA LYS A 64 13.22 12.65 -5.76
C LYS A 64 11.87 12.58 -5.10
N ASP A 65 11.54 13.63 -4.35
CA ASP A 65 10.25 13.75 -3.68
C ASP A 65 9.11 13.84 -4.69
N LYS A 66 8.03 13.08 -4.42
CA LYS A 66 6.83 13.02 -5.28
C LYS A 66 7.16 12.81 -6.76
N PHE A 67 8.14 11.94 -7.04
CA PHE A 67 8.60 11.56 -8.38
C PHE A 67 7.43 11.27 -9.35
N TYR A 68 6.38 10.63 -8.83
CA TYR A 68 5.13 10.46 -9.54
C TYR A 68 3.94 10.57 -8.57
N GLN A 69 2.82 11.06 -9.10
CA GLN A 69 1.55 11.21 -8.39
C GLN A 69 0.44 10.62 -9.26
N TRP A 70 -0.53 9.98 -8.63
CA TRP A 70 -1.71 9.46 -9.30
C TRP A 70 -2.98 9.99 -8.64
N ASN A 71 -4.04 10.05 -9.43
CA ASN A 71 -5.37 10.39 -8.96
C ASN A 71 -6.38 9.64 -9.84
N GLU A 72 -6.65 8.40 -9.46
CA GLU A 72 -7.55 7.51 -10.19
C GLU A 72 -9.01 7.75 -9.82
N SER A 73 -9.91 7.38 -10.72
CA SER A 73 -11.35 7.34 -10.44
C SER A 73 -11.83 5.90 -10.31
N ASN A 74 -11.07 5.08 -9.58
CA ASN A 74 -11.41 3.67 -9.41
C ASN A 74 -12.66 3.52 -8.55
N ASP A 75 -13.58 2.69 -9.01
CA ASP A 75 -14.80 2.33 -8.28
C ASP A 75 -14.69 0.87 -7.84
N TYR A 76 -14.88 0.66 -6.55
CA TYR A 76 -14.87 -0.66 -5.94
C TYR A 76 -16.01 -0.77 -4.92
N TYR A 77 -16.49 -1.98 -4.69
CA TYR A 77 -17.52 -2.26 -3.69
C TYR A 77 -16.87 -2.90 -2.50
N VAL A 78 -17.16 -2.40 -1.30
CA VAL A 78 -16.66 -2.99 -0.06
C VAL A 78 -17.81 -3.39 0.85
N SER A 79 -17.62 -4.49 1.56
CA SER A 79 -18.46 -4.90 2.68
C SER A 79 -17.57 -5.04 3.91
N CYS A 80 -18.08 -4.61 5.05
CA CYS A 80 -17.35 -4.63 6.30
C CYS A 80 -18.06 -5.54 7.31
N ASP A 81 -17.28 -6.26 8.10
CA ASP A 81 -17.77 -7.03 9.22
C ASP A 81 -18.14 -6.08 10.37
N CYS A 82 -19.38 -5.62 10.39
CA CYS A 82 -19.89 -4.69 11.39
C CYS A 82 -21.35 -4.98 11.75
N ASP A 83 -21.73 -4.60 12.97
CA ASP A 83 -23.11 -4.69 13.43
C ASP A 83 -23.92 -3.47 12.95
N LYS A 84 -24.68 -3.68 11.87
CA LYS A 84 -25.54 -2.68 11.24
C LYS A 84 -26.48 -1.98 12.21
N ASP A 85 -27.10 -2.70 13.15
CA ASP A 85 -28.11 -2.15 14.05
C ASP A 85 -27.47 -1.25 15.14
N ASN A 86 -26.18 -1.43 15.37
CA ASN A 86 -25.39 -0.64 16.32
C ASN A 86 -24.55 0.47 15.67
N VAL A 87 -24.52 0.57 14.33
CA VAL A 87 -23.87 1.68 13.61
C VAL A 87 -24.76 2.92 13.63
N ARG A 88 -24.67 3.74 14.69
CA ARG A 88 -25.36 5.05 14.77
C ARG A 88 -24.55 6.18 14.12
N SER A 89 -23.23 6.12 14.24
CA SER A 89 -22.26 7.01 13.61
C SER A 89 -20.95 6.24 13.45
N GLY A 90 -20.73 5.69 12.25
CA GLY A 90 -19.53 4.92 11.97
C GLY A 90 -18.32 5.83 11.77
N ARG A 91 -17.12 5.27 11.94
CA ARG A 91 -15.85 5.89 11.58
C ARG A 91 -15.14 4.98 10.60
N TRP A 92 -14.71 5.53 9.47
CA TRP A 92 -13.73 4.85 8.63
C TRP A 92 -12.35 5.01 9.23
N ALA A 93 -11.59 3.93 9.20
CA ALA A 93 -10.18 3.91 9.53
C ALA A 93 -9.44 3.12 8.45
N PHE A 94 -8.21 3.53 8.20
CA PHE A 94 -7.37 3.00 7.14
C PHE A 94 -6.03 2.58 7.71
N ALA A 95 -5.50 1.48 7.19
CA ALA A 95 -4.15 1.03 7.43
C ALA A 95 -3.48 0.70 6.10
N ALA A 96 -2.17 0.84 6.02
CA ALA A 96 -1.44 0.48 4.82
C ALA A 96 -0.07 -0.11 5.15
N ASP A 97 0.37 -1.03 4.32
CA ASP A 97 1.72 -1.55 4.33
C ASP A 97 2.29 -1.69 2.91
N SER A 98 3.53 -2.15 2.84
CA SER A 98 4.18 -2.54 1.60
C SER A 98 4.67 -3.97 1.70
N PRO A 99 4.49 -4.81 0.67
CA PRO A 99 5.06 -6.15 0.62
C PRO A 99 6.56 -6.15 0.30
N LEU A 100 7.16 -4.99 0.05
CA LEU A 100 8.57 -4.83 -0.30
C LEU A 100 9.48 -4.85 0.93
N VAL A 101 10.78 -5.07 0.70
CA VAL A 101 11.78 -5.09 1.77
C VAL A 101 11.91 -3.69 2.38
N TYR A 102 11.64 -3.59 3.68
CA TYR A 102 11.75 -2.36 4.43
C TYR A 102 13.21 -2.00 4.70
N LEU A 103 13.60 -0.77 4.35
CA LEU A 103 14.96 -0.24 4.50
C LEU A 103 15.10 0.74 5.68
N GLY A 104 14.00 1.08 6.37
CA GLY A 104 13.96 2.14 7.37
C GLY A 104 13.39 3.46 6.83
N ASP A 105 12.91 4.33 7.73
CA ASP A 105 12.37 5.66 7.42
C ASP A 105 11.30 5.69 6.31
N ASN A 106 10.41 4.69 6.29
CA ASN A 106 9.35 4.54 5.27
C ASN A 106 9.88 4.33 3.84
N TRP A 107 11.13 3.84 3.69
CA TRP A 107 11.70 3.45 2.40
C TRP A 107 11.62 1.94 2.19
N TYR A 108 11.28 1.58 0.96
CA TYR A 108 11.13 0.19 0.53
C TYR A 108 11.95 -0.10 -0.71
N LYS A 109 12.67 -1.21 -0.72
CA LYS A 109 13.53 -1.61 -1.83
C LYS A 109 12.67 -2.06 -3.03
N ILE A 110 12.82 -1.39 -4.17
CA ILE A 110 12.24 -1.83 -5.45
C ILE A 110 13.16 -2.87 -6.08
N ASN A 111 14.44 -2.52 -6.22
CA ASN A 111 15.51 -3.36 -6.75
C ASN A 111 16.85 -2.92 -6.15
N ASP A 112 17.98 -3.38 -6.70
CA ASP A 112 19.31 -3.03 -6.18
C ASP A 112 19.69 -1.55 -6.38
N TYR A 113 19.05 -0.87 -7.33
CA TYR A 113 19.35 0.51 -7.69
C TYR A 113 18.40 1.52 -7.06
N LEU A 114 17.16 1.12 -6.74
CA LEU A 114 16.06 2.03 -6.42
C LEU A 114 15.29 1.61 -5.17
N ALA A 115 14.89 2.61 -4.39
CA ALA A 115 13.91 2.49 -3.33
C ALA A 115 12.77 3.50 -3.51
N ALA A 116 11.60 3.19 -2.95
CA ALA A 116 10.45 4.08 -2.96
C ALA A 116 9.89 4.34 -1.56
N LYS A 117 9.34 5.54 -1.40
CA LYS A 117 8.51 5.95 -0.27
C LYS A 117 7.14 6.32 -0.79
N VAL A 118 6.10 5.73 -0.24
CA VAL A 118 4.72 5.89 -0.73
C VAL A 118 3.93 6.77 0.22
N LEU A 119 3.20 7.73 -0.32
CA LEU A 119 2.21 8.54 0.38
C LEU A 119 0.83 8.23 -0.19
N LEU A 120 -0.10 7.76 0.65
CA LEU A 120 -1.49 7.54 0.27
C LEU A 120 -2.38 8.63 0.83
N GLN A 121 -3.37 9.06 0.04
CA GLN A 121 -4.34 10.06 0.46
C GLN A 121 -5.56 9.37 1.07
N VAL A 122 -5.83 9.65 2.35
CA VAL A 122 -7.08 9.31 3.02
C VAL A 122 -7.97 10.56 3.03
N LYS A 123 -9.25 10.41 2.70
CA LYS A 123 -10.18 11.54 2.64
C LYS A 123 -10.22 12.29 3.98
N GLY A 124 -10.04 13.62 3.94
CA GLY A 124 -10.07 14.46 5.14
C GLY A 124 -8.80 14.39 6.01
N SER A 125 -7.77 13.66 5.59
CA SER A 125 -6.45 13.63 6.22
C SER A 125 -5.39 14.21 5.29
N SER A 126 -4.19 14.49 5.80
CA SER A 126 -3.03 14.79 4.94
C SER A 126 -2.49 13.50 4.30
N PRO A 127 -1.77 13.57 3.15
CA PRO A 127 -1.10 12.41 2.58
C PRO A 127 -0.23 11.71 3.64
N THR A 128 -0.47 10.41 3.85
CA THR A 128 0.16 9.65 4.94
C THR A 128 1.17 8.65 4.37
N ALA A 129 2.35 8.59 4.98
CA ALA A 129 3.41 7.69 4.56
C ALA A 129 3.12 6.24 4.94
N VAL A 130 3.31 5.31 4.01
CA VAL A 130 3.25 3.87 4.26
C VAL A 130 4.54 3.45 5.00
N PRO A 131 4.46 2.65 6.08
CA PRO A 131 3.25 2.05 6.64
C PRO A 131 2.53 2.99 7.62
N PHE A 132 1.22 2.84 7.75
CA PHE A 132 0.41 3.55 8.74
C PHE A 132 -0.75 2.71 9.22
N GLU A 133 -1.29 3.05 10.39
CA GLU A 133 -2.44 2.38 10.99
C GLU A 133 -3.42 3.41 11.55
N ASN A 134 -4.70 3.01 11.61
CA ASN A 134 -5.79 3.76 12.23
C ASN A 134 -5.96 5.23 11.79
N VAL A 135 -5.58 5.54 10.55
CA VAL A 135 -5.83 6.86 9.95
C VAL A 135 -7.31 6.96 9.64
N GLY A 136 -8.03 7.77 10.39
CA GLY A 136 -9.49 7.84 10.27
C GLY A 136 -10.01 9.00 9.46
N THR A 137 -11.25 8.86 9.01
CA THR A 137 -12.05 9.99 8.53
C THR A 137 -12.88 10.57 9.67
N GLY A 138 -13.63 11.63 9.37
CA GLY A 138 -14.75 12.04 10.22
C GLY A 138 -15.86 10.99 10.26
N ALA A 139 -16.89 11.30 11.05
CA ALA A 139 -18.10 10.49 11.20
C ALA A 139 -18.80 10.22 9.86
N ASP A 140 -19.36 9.03 9.72
CA ASP A 140 -20.07 8.54 8.55
C ASP A 140 -21.37 7.82 8.97
N THR A 141 -22.37 7.84 8.09
CA THR A 141 -23.70 7.26 8.33
C THR A 141 -24.02 6.12 7.37
N ARG A 142 -23.03 5.64 6.60
CA ARG A 142 -23.18 4.54 5.63
C ARG A 142 -23.21 3.17 6.33
N TRP A 143 -24.23 2.91 7.13
CA TRP A 143 -24.45 1.62 7.81
C TRP A 143 -24.69 0.45 6.83
N HIS A 144 -25.15 0.72 5.61
CA HIS A 144 -25.32 -0.28 4.54
C HIS A 144 -24.02 -0.98 4.14
N ILE A 145 -22.87 -0.46 4.53
CA ILE A 145 -21.58 -1.12 4.32
C ILE A 145 -21.48 -2.48 5.04
N CYS A 146 -22.28 -2.66 6.10
CA CYS A 146 -22.39 -3.91 6.84
C CYS A 146 -23.33 -4.93 6.17
N ASP A 147 -24.07 -4.54 5.11
CA ASP A 147 -24.99 -5.44 4.41
C ASP A 147 -24.23 -6.39 3.46
N PRO A 148 -24.67 -7.65 3.30
CA PRO A 148 -24.14 -8.56 2.31
C PRO A 148 -24.31 -7.99 0.89
N GLY A 149 -23.20 -7.80 0.16
CA GLY A 149 -23.17 -7.19 -1.16
C GLY A 149 -22.34 -5.91 -1.22
N GLY A 150 -22.17 -5.24 -0.08
CA GLY A 150 -21.31 -4.07 0.05
C GLY A 150 -21.85 -2.82 -0.65
N GLN A 151 -21.15 -1.71 -0.45
CA GLN A 151 -21.50 -0.42 -1.06
C GLN A 151 -20.38 0.06 -1.98
N ARG A 152 -20.75 0.73 -3.07
CA ARG A 152 -19.80 1.37 -3.97
C ARG A 152 -19.07 2.51 -3.25
N LEU A 153 -17.74 2.41 -3.22
CA LEU A 153 -16.80 3.46 -2.89
C LEU A 153 -15.98 3.81 -4.14
N GLY A 154 -15.79 5.09 -4.41
CA GLY A 154 -15.04 5.49 -5.59
C GLY A 154 -15.18 6.96 -5.99
N GLY A 155 -14.63 7.28 -7.16
CA GLY A 155 -14.45 8.65 -7.65
C GLY A 155 -13.13 9.31 -7.22
N GLN A 156 -12.83 10.49 -7.78
CA GLN A 156 -11.56 11.22 -7.62
C GLN A 156 -11.24 11.69 -6.19
N GLY A 157 -12.16 11.50 -5.23
CA GLY A 157 -11.99 11.91 -3.83
C GLY A 157 -12.13 10.76 -2.83
N ALA A 158 -12.23 9.51 -3.31
CA ALA A 158 -12.25 8.35 -2.41
C ALA A 158 -10.85 8.14 -1.79
N SER A 159 -10.83 7.70 -0.53
CA SER A 159 -9.59 7.31 0.14
C SER A 159 -8.87 6.24 -0.67
N GLY A 160 -7.55 6.37 -0.78
CA GLY A 160 -6.72 5.42 -1.52
C GLY A 160 -6.66 5.63 -3.04
N ASN A 161 -7.60 6.37 -3.64
CA ASN A 161 -7.58 6.61 -5.10
C ASN A 161 -6.51 7.60 -5.55
N SER A 162 -5.97 8.40 -4.64
CA SER A 162 -4.88 9.31 -4.91
C SER A 162 -3.68 9.05 -3.99
N GLY A 163 -2.50 9.39 -4.49
CA GLY A 163 -1.26 9.22 -3.76
C GLY A 163 -0.07 9.68 -4.58
N SER A 164 1.09 9.50 -4.00
CA SER A 164 2.37 9.78 -4.65
C SER A 164 3.43 8.82 -4.17
N PHE A 165 4.48 8.64 -4.95
CA PHE A 165 5.68 8.01 -4.46
C PHE A 165 6.90 8.88 -4.74
N SER A 166 7.85 8.82 -3.82
CA SER A 166 9.17 9.41 -3.93
C SER A 166 10.17 8.32 -4.26
N LEU A 167 11.17 8.64 -5.07
CA LEU A 167 12.21 7.70 -5.50
C LEU A 167 13.52 8.03 -4.79
N LYS A 168 14.26 7.02 -4.37
CA LYS A 168 15.62 7.15 -3.85
C LYS A 168 16.56 6.28 -4.67
N ILE A 169 17.68 6.87 -5.10
CA ILE A 169 18.76 6.15 -5.76
C ILE A 169 19.61 5.46 -4.68
N LEU A 170 19.62 4.13 -4.69
CA LEU A 170 20.47 3.31 -3.82
C LEU A 170 21.86 3.16 -4.43
N GLN A 171 21.91 2.89 -5.74
CA GLN A 171 23.13 2.75 -6.52
C GLN A 171 22.93 3.40 -7.89
N PRO A 172 23.93 4.16 -8.38
CA PRO A 172 23.88 4.74 -9.71
C PRO A 172 23.87 3.63 -10.77
N PHE A 173 23.21 3.87 -11.90
CA PHE A 173 23.14 2.92 -13.01
C PHE A 173 23.36 3.61 -14.36
N VAL A 174 23.76 2.85 -15.37
CA VAL A 174 23.94 3.35 -16.74
C VAL A 174 22.95 2.68 -17.67
N GLY A 175 22.32 3.44 -18.57
CA GLY A 175 21.36 2.90 -19.52
C GLY A 175 19.94 2.99 -18.98
N SER A 176 19.23 1.86 -18.89
CA SER A 176 17.84 1.84 -18.45
C SER A 176 17.58 0.80 -17.37
N VAL A 177 16.73 1.18 -16.41
CA VAL A 177 16.17 0.32 -15.37
C VAL A 177 14.68 0.20 -15.63
N VAL A 178 14.25 -1.03 -15.96
CA VAL A 178 12.84 -1.36 -16.17
C VAL A 178 12.28 -1.93 -14.87
N ILE A 179 11.20 -1.33 -14.37
CA ILE A 179 10.45 -1.82 -13.20
C ILE A 179 9.24 -2.59 -13.75
N PRO A 180 9.23 -3.94 -13.69
CA PRO A 180 8.05 -4.71 -14.07
C PRO A 180 6.91 -4.44 -13.10
N PRO A 181 5.64 -4.72 -13.48
CA PRO A 181 4.49 -4.59 -12.59
C PRO A 181 4.72 -5.34 -11.27
N MET A 182 4.84 -4.60 -10.17
CA MET A 182 5.09 -5.15 -8.84
C MET A 182 4.25 -4.43 -7.79
N ALA A 183 3.81 -5.15 -6.76
CA ALA A 183 3.01 -4.58 -5.68
C ALA A 183 3.87 -3.62 -4.83
N LEU A 184 3.51 -2.34 -4.84
CA LEU A 184 4.20 -1.26 -4.16
C LEU A 184 3.65 -1.02 -2.75
N ALA A 185 2.32 -1.06 -2.61
CA ALA A 185 1.63 -0.85 -1.35
C ALA A 185 0.28 -1.58 -1.34
N ARG A 186 -0.27 -1.79 -0.15
CA ARG A 186 -1.60 -2.35 0.08
C ARG A 186 -2.34 -1.46 1.07
N LEU A 187 -3.63 -1.22 0.81
CA LEU A 187 -4.51 -0.46 1.68
C LEU A 187 -5.58 -1.39 2.26
N PHE A 188 -5.77 -1.26 3.56
CA PHE A 188 -6.79 -1.94 4.34
C PHE A 188 -7.77 -0.89 4.85
N GLU A 189 -9.04 -1.25 4.86
CA GLU A 189 -10.10 -0.38 5.34
C GLU A 189 -10.85 -1.08 6.46
N CYS A 190 -11.21 -0.30 7.45
CA CYS A 190 -12.03 -0.74 8.55
C CYS A 190 -13.14 0.27 8.78
N TYR A 191 -14.31 -0.22 9.17
CA TYR A 191 -15.48 0.59 9.45
C TYR A 191 -16.09 0.22 10.79
N ASN A 192 -16.32 1.23 11.63
CA ASN A 192 -16.98 1.08 12.93
C ASN A 192 -16.32 0.00 13.82
N ILE A 193 -15.00 0.05 13.93
CA ILE A 193 -14.21 -0.87 14.77
C ILE A 193 -14.66 -0.78 16.24
N PRO A 194 -14.73 -1.91 16.98
CA PRO A 194 -15.05 -1.91 18.40
C PRO A 194 -14.17 -0.99 19.25
N ALA A 195 -14.72 -0.50 20.37
CA ALA A 195 -13.99 0.34 21.30
C ALA A 195 -12.80 -0.44 21.91
N GLY A 196 -11.59 0.10 21.76
CA GLY A 196 -10.34 -0.51 22.24
C GLY A 196 -9.51 -1.17 21.14
N ASP A 197 -10.09 -1.38 19.95
CA ASP A 197 -9.40 -1.89 18.77
C ASP A 197 -8.99 -0.78 17.79
N SER A 198 -8.14 -1.12 16.84
CA SER A 198 -7.63 -0.20 15.82
C SER A 198 -7.57 -0.85 14.44
N CYS A 199 -7.66 -0.05 13.37
CA CYS A 199 -7.46 -0.57 12.03
C CYS A 199 -5.99 -0.87 11.79
N THR A 200 -5.69 -2.15 11.59
CA THR A 200 -4.35 -2.69 11.33
C THR A 200 -4.31 -3.34 9.96
N THR A 201 -3.13 -3.74 9.48
CA THR A 201 -2.96 -4.40 8.17
C THR A 201 -3.30 -5.91 8.19
N THR A 202 -4.24 -6.29 9.04
CA THR A 202 -4.70 -7.67 9.23
C THR A 202 -5.92 -7.94 8.35
N GLY A 203 -5.88 -8.99 7.53
CA GLY A 203 -6.98 -9.38 6.67
C GLY A 203 -6.63 -9.25 5.19
N THR A 204 -7.63 -9.00 4.36
CA THR A 204 -7.48 -8.82 2.92
C THR A 204 -7.41 -7.33 2.57
N PRO A 205 -6.42 -6.90 1.79
CA PRO A 205 -6.35 -5.51 1.36
C PRO A 205 -7.50 -5.19 0.40
N VAL A 206 -8.09 -4.02 0.57
CA VAL A 206 -9.16 -3.49 -0.29
C VAL A 206 -8.60 -2.96 -1.60
N LEU A 207 -7.44 -2.30 -1.53
CA LEU A 207 -6.70 -1.81 -2.69
C LEU A 207 -5.25 -2.29 -2.69
N VAL A 208 -4.74 -2.63 -3.87
CA VAL A 208 -3.33 -2.96 -4.09
C VAL A 208 -2.78 -2.12 -5.22
N TYR A 209 -1.65 -1.46 -4.97
CA TYR A 209 -1.00 -0.54 -5.90
C TYR A 209 0.12 -1.26 -6.62
N TYR A 210 0.06 -1.34 -7.95
CA TYR A 210 1.09 -1.95 -8.79
C TYR A 210 1.94 -0.87 -9.46
N LEU A 211 3.22 -0.81 -9.10
CA LEU A 211 4.19 0.09 -9.73
C LEU A 211 4.71 -0.54 -11.02
N SER A 212 4.78 0.26 -12.09
CA SER A 212 5.54 -0.07 -13.30
C SER A 212 6.10 1.18 -13.97
N GLY A 213 7.15 1.01 -14.76
CA GLY A 213 7.74 2.08 -15.55
C GLY A 213 9.22 1.86 -15.84
N THR A 214 9.82 2.78 -16.58
CA THR A 214 11.21 2.72 -16.99
C THR A 214 11.93 4.01 -16.63
N ILE A 215 13.11 3.89 -16.04
CA ILE A 215 13.98 5.02 -15.77
C ILE A 215 15.22 4.89 -16.65
N ILE A 216 15.54 5.94 -17.39
CA ILE A 216 16.69 6.01 -18.28
C ILE A 216 17.69 7.00 -17.69
N HIS A 217 18.95 6.61 -17.65
CA HIS A 217 20.05 7.52 -17.47
C HIS A 217 20.94 7.42 -18.71
N LEU A 218 20.95 8.50 -19.49
CA LEU A 218 21.84 8.61 -20.64
C LEU A 218 23.22 8.95 -20.11
N ALA A 219 24.16 8.01 -20.19
CA ALA A 219 25.56 8.35 -19.99
C ALA A 219 25.93 9.41 -21.03
N HIS A 220 26.64 10.45 -20.58
CA HIS A 220 27.20 11.47 -21.45
C HIS A 220 28.01 10.78 -22.56
N VAL A 221 27.52 10.86 -23.80
CA VAL A 221 28.37 10.60 -24.96
C VAL A 221 29.26 11.84 -25.06
N PRO A 222 30.57 11.77 -24.74
CA PRO A 222 31.41 12.94 -24.91
C PRO A 222 31.30 13.35 -26.37
N SER A 223 30.83 14.58 -26.59
CA SER A 223 30.85 15.19 -27.92
C SER A 223 32.25 15.01 -28.46
N MET A 224 32.40 14.23 -29.54
CA MET A 224 33.70 14.06 -30.19
C MET A 224 34.28 15.45 -30.45
N PRO A 225 35.51 15.75 -30.00
CA PRO A 225 36.12 17.04 -30.27
C PRO A 225 36.21 17.22 -31.79
N GLU A 226 35.65 18.33 -32.28
CA GLU A 226 35.54 18.72 -33.70
C GLU A 226 36.87 18.66 -34.48
N LYS A 227 38.00 18.59 -33.77
CA LYS A 227 39.34 18.38 -34.36
C LYS A 227 39.57 17.00 -34.98
N GLN A 228 38.83 15.96 -34.58
CA GLN A 228 39.05 14.60 -35.12
C GLN A 228 38.30 14.35 -36.44
N SER A 229 37.26 15.14 -36.74
CA SER A 229 36.55 15.12 -38.02
C SER A 229 37.48 15.55 -39.17
N ARG A 230 38.20 16.67 -39.03
CA ARG A 230 39.07 17.19 -40.10
C ARG A 230 40.25 16.29 -40.47
N SER A 231 40.73 15.44 -39.55
CA SER A 231 41.81 14.48 -39.79
C SER A 231 41.38 13.29 -40.67
N ILE A 232 40.11 12.89 -40.57
CA ILE A 232 39.58 11.73 -41.31
C ILE A 232 39.28 12.14 -42.76
N TRP A 233 38.75 13.36 -42.98
CA TRP A 233 38.53 13.90 -44.33
C TRP A 233 39.83 14.19 -45.10
N ALA A 234 40.90 14.62 -44.41
CA ALA A 234 42.21 14.85 -45.05
C ALA A 234 42.91 13.53 -45.47
N THR A 235 42.61 12.42 -44.79
CA THR A 235 43.16 11.10 -45.13
C THR A 235 42.39 10.46 -46.29
N TYR A 236 41.08 10.67 -46.36
CA TYR A 236 40.27 10.17 -47.48
C TYR A 236 40.54 10.90 -48.81
N LEU A 237 40.78 12.23 -48.80
CA LEU A 237 41.09 12.97 -50.04
C LEU A 237 42.48 12.66 -50.63
N ARG A 238 43.43 12.13 -49.85
CA ARG A 238 44.74 11.70 -50.37
C ARG A 238 44.71 10.33 -51.04
N LEU A 239 43.73 9.49 -50.74
CA LEU A 239 43.58 8.16 -51.33
C LEU A 239 42.79 8.16 -52.66
N THR A 240 42.10 9.24 -53.01
CA THR A 240 41.32 9.33 -54.26
C THR A 240 42.11 9.89 -55.46
N PHE A 241 43.38 10.27 -55.29
CA PHE A 241 44.22 10.85 -56.35
C PHE A 241 45.40 9.97 -56.79
N VAL A 242 45.46 8.71 -56.34
CA VAL A 242 46.43 7.71 -56.82
C VAL A 242 45.66 6.46 -57.23
N LEU A 243 44.91 6.56 -58.33
CA LEU A 243 44.48 5.47 -59.20
C LEU A 243 44.20 6.05 -60.59
#